data_AF-A0A4Z0NPW0-F1
#
_entry.id   AF-A0A4Z0NPW0-F1
#
_cell.length_a   1.000
_cell.length_b   1.000
_cell.length_c   1.000
_cell.angle_alpha   90.00
_cell.angle_beta   90.00
_cell.angle_gamma   90.00
#
_symmetry.space_group_name_H-M   'P 1'
#
loop_
_entity.id
_entity.type
_entity.pdbx_description
1 polymer ?
#
loop_
_entity_poly.entity_id
_entity_poly.type
_entity_poly.pdbx_seq_one_letter_code
_entity_poly.pdbx_strand_id
1 'polypeptide(L)'
;MRTTPMILAAAALLAALPARALDLRDLPVVKAPEACPHEGPGFTRLVPGGPCTRISGRVRAEAGTPVPARPGLALDGAPRGVVSGAGQVAIDTRTQTDYGPARAYIRLGTGR
;
A
#
# COMPACT_ATOMS: atom_id res chain seq x y z
N MET A 1 -26.26 -2.56 41.78
CA MET A 1 -25.38 -1.38 41.59
C MET A 1 -23.96 -1.77 42.00
N ARG A 2 -23.17 -2.39 41.11
CA ARG A 2 -21.79 -2.85 41.39
C ARG A 2 -20.87 -2.82 40.15
N THR A 3 -21.35 -2.27 39.05
CA THR A 3 -20.65 -2.26 37.74
C THR A 3 -19.64 -1.13 37.62
N THR A 4 -19.86 -0.01 38.30
CA THR A 4 -18.99 1.16 38.31
C THR A 4 -17.54 0.89 38.75
N PRO A 5 -17.27 0.20 39.87
CA PRO A 5 -15.88 -0.08 40.27
C PRO A 5 -15.18 -1.05 39.32
N MET A 6 -15.94 -1.95 38.68
CA MET A 6 -15.40 -2.94 37.74
C MET A 6 -14.96 -2.26 36.43
N ILE A 7 -15.71 -1.26 35.96
CA ILE A 7 -15.38 -0.46 34.79
C ILE A 7 -14.13 0.41 35.04
N LEU A 8 -14.04 1.02 36.22
CA LEU A 8 -12.86 1.81 36.62
C LEU A 8 -11.59 0.96 36.71
N ALA A 9 -11.68 -0.24 37.29
CA ALA A 9 -10.55 -1.17 37.35
C ALA A 9 -10.10 -1.63 35.96
N ALA A 10 -11.05 -1.91 35.05
CA ALA A 10 -10.73 -2.30 33.67
C ALA A 10 -10.07 -1.15 32.88
N ALA A 11 -10.55 0.08 33.04
CA ALA A 11 -9.95 1.26 32.41
C ALA A 11 -8.53 1.54 32.93
N ALA A 12 -8.30 1.36 34.22
CA ALA A 12 -6.97 1.49 34.82
C ALA A 12 -5.99 0.42 34.31
N LEU A 13 -6.44 -0.82 34.13
CA LEU A 13 -5.61 -1.87 33.51
C LEU A 13 -5.26 -1.54 32.06
N LEU A 14 -6.22 -1.05 31.27
CA LEU A 14 -6.01 -0.66 29.87
C LEU A 14 -5.03 0.51 29.71
N ALA A 15 -5.07 1.47 30.63
CA ALA A 15 -4.14 2.60 30.66
C ALA A 15 -2.72 2.21 31.10
N ALA A 16 -2.56 1.07 31.77
CA ALA A 16 -1.26 0.55 32.23
C ALA A 16 -0.54 -0.30 31.17
N LEU A 17 -1.14 -0.55 30.00
CA LEU A 17 -0.41 -1.21 28.92
C LEU A 17 0.67 -0.27 28.37
N PRO A 18 1.93 -0.73 28.24
CA PRO A 18 2.95 0.07 27.58
C PRO A 18 2.54 0.30 26.12
N ALA A 19 2.37 1.56 25.73
CA ALA A 19 2.31 1.95 24.33
C ALA A 19 3.68 1.68 23.71
N ARG A 20 3.85 0.49 23.12
CA ARG A 20 5.05 0.14 22.35
C ARG A 20 5.02 0.95 21.06
N ALA A 21 5.63 2.12 21.08
CA ALA A 21 5.94 2.86 19.86
C ALA A 21 6.99 2.06 19.08
N LEU A 22 6.68 1.73 17.83
CA LEU A 22 7.64 1.11 16.93
C LEU A 22 8.61 2.19 16.47
N ASP A 23 9.81 2.24 17.04
CA ASP A 23 10.87 3.11 16.53
C ASP A 23 11.48 2.47 15.28
N LEU A 24 11.71 3.27 14.25
CA LEU A 24 12.38 2.84 13.03
C LEU A 24 13.81 2.35 13.32
N ARG A 25 14.41 2.82 14.42
CA ARG A 25 15.72 2.39 14.93
C ARG A 25 15.72 0.96 15.47
N ASP A 26 14.56 0.47 15.94
CA ASP A 26 14.41 -0.87 16.51
C ASP A 26 14.10 -1.92 15.43
N LEU A 27 13.85 -1.49 14.18
CA LEU A 27 13.67 -2.40 13.07
C LEU A 27 15.02 -2.99 12.64
N PRO A 28 15.06 -4.30 12.29
CA PRO A 28 16.26 -4.89 11.76
C PRO A 28 16.66 -4.16 10.47
N VAL A 29 17.93 -3.77 10.38
CA VAL A 29 18.49 -3.19 9.16
C VAL A 29 18.53 -4.29 8.11
N VAL A 30 17.51 -4.31 7.25
CA VAL A 30 17.45 -5.21 6.10
C VAL A 30 18.46 -4.72 5.07
N LYS A 31 19.26 -5.64 4.50
CA LYS A 31 20.15 -5.29 3.40
C LYS A 31 19.35 -4.63 2.27
N ALA A 32 19.88 -3.51 1.78
CA ALA A 32 19.31 -2.84 0.63
C ALA A 32 19.27 -3.80 -0.57
N PRO A 33 18.22 -3.76 -1.41
CA PRO A 33 18.18 -4.51 -2.65
C PRO A 33 19.40 -4.20 -3.53
N GLU A 34 19.96 -5.23 -4.15
CA GLU A 34 21.09 -5.11 -5.06
C GLU A 34 20.59 -4.69 -6.46
N ALA A 35 21.27 -3.79 -7.17
CA ALA A 35 20.86 -3.39 -8.50
C ALA A 35 21.11 -4.50 -9.55
N CYS A 36 20.17 -4.68 -10.49
CA CYS A 36 20.30 -5.59 -11.62
C CYS A 36 20.31 -4.83 -12.97
N PRO A 37 21.38 -4.10 -13.32
CA PRO A 37 21.39 -3.27 -14.53
C PRO A 37 21.34 -4.08 -15.84
N HIS A 38 21.76 -5.35 -15.81
CA HIS A 38 21.73 -6.25 -16.96
C HIS A 38 20.29 -6.59 -17.44
N GLU A 39 19.30 -6.53 -16.55
CA GLU A 39 17.88 -6.72 -16.91
C GLU A 39 17.20 -5.43 -17.40
N GLY A 40 17.87 -4.29 -17.18
CA GLY A 40 17.41 -2.96 -17.52
C GLY A 40 17.20 -2.05 -16.29
N PRO A 41 16.78 -0.80 -16.53
CA PRO A 41 16.65 0.20 -15.48
C PRO A 41 15.54 -0.15 -14.48
N GLY A 42 15.84 0.03 -13.20
CA GLY A 42 14.90 -0.16 -12.08
C GLY A 42 14.72 -1.61 -11.61
N PHE A 43 15.46 -2.56 -12.20
CA PHE A 43 15.50 -3.93 -11.67
C PHE A 43 16.44 -4.02 -10.47
N THR A 44 15.97 -4.70 -9.43
CA THR A 44 16.74 -4.97 -8.21
C THR A 44 16.52 -6.40 -7.72
N ARG A 45 17.49 -6.94 -7.00
CA ARG A 45 17.42 -8.25 -6.35
C ARG A 45 17.18 -8.04 -4.85
N LEU A 46 16.01 -8.49 -4.38
CA LEU A 46 15.62 -8.36 -2.96
C LEU A 46 16.30 -9.38 -2.06
N VAL A 47 16.54 -10.60 -2.55
CA VAL A 47 17.15 -11.69 -1.81
C VAL A 47 18.34 -12.27 -2.57
N PRO A 48 19.43 -12.68 -1.90
CA PRO A 48 20.58 -13.31 -2.55
C PRO A 48 20.15 -14.52 -3.39
N GLY A 49 20.61 -14.61 -4.64
CA GLY A 49 20.21 -15.68 -5.57
C GLY A 49 18.77 -15.62 -6.07
N GLY A 50 17.97 -14.65 -5.62
CA GLY A 50 16.61 -14.42 -6.10
C GLY A 50 16.57 -13.75 -7.47
N PRO A 51 15.37 -13.70 -8.08
CA PRO A 51 15.20 -13.09 -9.38
C PRO A 51 15.31 -11.55 -9.30
N CYS A 52 15.77 -10.94 -10.38
CA CYS A 52 15.77 -9.51 -10.54
C CYS A 52 14.33 -9.03 -10.76
N THR A 53 13.86 -8.14 -9.89
CA THR A 53 12.48 -7.67 -9.84
C THR A 53 12.42 -6.15 -10.05
N ARG A 54 11.47 -5.71 -10.87
CA ARG A 54 11.13 -4.30 -11.06
C ARG A 54 9.67 -4.08 -10.75
N ILE A 55 9.41 -3.15 -9.84
CA ILE A 55 8.07 -2.64 -9.55
C ILE A 55 7.92 -1.30 -10.25
N SER A 56 6.87 -1.15 -11.04
CA SER A 56 6.57 0.06 -11.81
C SER A 56 5.07 0.31 -11.83
N GLY A 57 4.65 1.49 -12.27
CA GLY A 57 3.22 1.79 -12.26
C GLY A 57 2.92 3.23 -12.61
N ARG A 58 1.62 3.55 -12.55
CA ARG A 58 1.10 4.91 -12.68
C ARG A 58 -0.04 5.09 -11.69
N VAL A 59 -0.14 6.29 -11.14
CA VAL A 59 -1.23 6.68 -10.24
C VAL A 59 -1.87 7.94 -10.81
N ARG A 60 -3.20 7.99 -10.76
CA ARG A 60 -4.01 9.13 -11.14
C ARG A 60 -4.94 9.47 -9.97
N ALA A 61 -4.83 10.69 -9.49
CA ALA A 61 -5.72 11.24 -8.50
C ALA A 61 -6.41 12.46 -9.12
N GLU A 62 -7.73 12.52 -8.99
CA GLU A 62 -8.53 13.62 -9.50
C GLU A 62 -9.34 14.23 -8.39
N ALA A 63 -9.48 15.55 -8.46
CA ALA A 63 -10.41 16.31 -7.64
C ALA A 63 -11.15 17.28 -8.57
N GLY A 64 -12.47 17.13 -8.66
CA GLY A 64 -13.34 17.98 -9.46
C GLY A 64 -14.23 18.87 -8.62
N THR A 65 -14.73 19.94 -9.23
CA THR A 65 -15.85 20.70 -8.67
C THR A 65 -17.12 19.85 -8.75
N PRO A 66 -17.94 19.81 -7.68
CA PRO A 66 -19.23 19.13 -7.72
C PRO A 66 -20.09 19.79 -8.81
N VAL A 67 -20.48 19.03 -9.82
CA VAL A 67 -21.52 19.47 -10.77
C VAL A 67 -22.86 19.34 -10.05
N PRO A 68 -23.70 20.38 -9.98
CA PRO A 68 -25.01 20.27 -9.35
C PRO A 68 -25.81 19.14 -10.01
N ALA A 69 -26.38 18.26 -9.18
CA ALA A 69 -27.29 17.24 -9.66
C ALA A 69 -28.43 17.90 -10.46
N ARG A 70 -28.83 17.31 -11.60
CA ARG A 70 -30.03 17.77 -12.31
C ARG A 70 -31.20 17.87 -11.33
N PRO A 71 -32.03 18.93 -11.40
CA PRO A 71 -33.19 19.07 -10.54
C PRO A 71 -34.03 17.79 -10.59
N GLY A 72 -34.21 17.11 -9.43
CA GLY A 72 -35.01 15.89 -9.31
C GLY A 72 -34.28 14.58 -8.98
N LEU A 73 -32.93 14.55 -8.87
CA LEU A 73 -32.17 13.31 -8.60
C LEU A 73 -31.32 13.31 -7.30
N ALA A 74 -31.43 14.33 -6.45
CA ALA A 74 -30.63 14.43 -5.22
C ALA A 74 -31.53 14.56 -3.99
N LEU A 75 -31.62 13.51 -3.18
CA LEU A 75 -32.32 13.53 -1.90
C LEU A 75 -31.52 14.25 -0.79
N ASP A 76 -30.20 14.43 -0.96
CA ASP A 76 -29.34 14.78 0.19
C ASP A 76 -28.47 16.04 0.04
N GLY A 77 -28.67 16.88 -0.99
CA GLY A 77 -28.16 18.28 -1.04
C GLY A 77 -26.65 18.53 -0.86
N ALA A 78 -25.83 17.52 -0.60
CA ALA A 78 -24.43 17.65 -0.26
C ALA A 78 -23.58 17.63 -1.54
N PRO A 79 -22.71 18.64 -1.75
CA PRO A 79 -21.74 18.58 -2.82
C PRO A 79 -20.81 17.39 -2.58
N ARG A 80 -21.01 16.29 -3.31
CA ARG A 80 -20.00 15.24 -3.39
C ARG A 80 -18.84 15.82 -4.20
N GLY A 81 -17.78 16.25 -3.51
CA GLY A 81 -16.50 16.45 -4.16
C GLY A 81 -16.15 15.17 -4.91
N VAL A 82 -15.95 15.27 -6.23
CA VAL A 82 -15.63 14.10 -7.05
C VAL A 82 -14.13 13.86 -6.87
N VAL A 83 -13.77 13.24 -5.75
CA VAL A 83 -12.42 12.71 -5.55
C VAL A 83 -12.42 11.29 -6.09
N SER A 84 -11.72 11.07 -7.20
CA SER A 84 -11.52 9.74 -7.78
C SER A 84 -10.04 9.41 -7.80
N GLY A 85 -9.74 8.15 -7.52
CA GLY A 85 -8.40 7.59 -7.64
C GLY A 85 -8.42 6.41 -8.59
N ALA A 86 -7.47 6.38 -9.52
CA ALA A 86 -7.17 5.22 -10.34
C ALA A 86 -5.66 4.97 -10.30
N GLY A 87 -5.27 3.72 -10.48
CA GLY A 87 -3.86 3.37 -10.38
C GLY A 87 -3.58 2.02 -10.99
N GLN A 88 -2.32 1.80 -11.28
CA GLN A 88 -1.84 0.56 -11.82
C GLN A 88 -0.42 0.28 -11.37
N VAL A 89 -0.17 -0.95 -10.96
CA VAL A 89 1.13 -1.47 -10.55
C VAL A 89 1.46 -2.65 -11.45
N ALA A 90 2.74 -2.74 -11.82
CA ALA A 90 3.31 -3.84 -12.58
C ALA A 90 4.55 -4.36 -11.85
N ILE A 91 4.65 -5.68 -11.76
CA ILE A 91 5.79 -6.42 -11.20
C ILE A 91 6.37 -7.24 -12.35
N ASP A 92 7.62 -6.96 -12.74
CA ASP A 92 8.38 -7.71 -13.74
C ASP A 92 9.54 -8.41 -13.02
N THR A 93 9.62 -9.73 -13.13
CA THR A 93 10.59 -10.55 -12.42
C THR A 93 11.30 -11.46 -13.42
N ARG A 94 12.63 -11.45 -13.41
CA ARG A 94 13.47 -12.15 -14.39
C ARG A 94 14.61 -12.88 -13.71
N THR A 95 14.94 -14.06 -14.21
CA THR A 95 16.07 -14.85 -13.72
C THR A 95 16.60 -15.76 -14.81
N GLN A 96 17.89 -16.06 -14.76
CA GLN A 96 18.47 -17.15 -15.53
C GLN A 96 18.21 -18.47 -14.80
N THR A 97 17.79 -19.49 -15.56
CA THR A 97 17.67 -20.88 -15.08
C THR A 97 18.51 -21.80 -15.95
N ASP A 98 18.67 -23.06 -15.54
CA ASP A 98 19.39 -24.07 -16.33
C ASP A 98 18.71 -24.37 -17.68
N TYR A 99 17.42 -24.05 -17.80
CA TYR A 99 16.63 -24.21 -19.02
C TYR A 99 16.54 -22.92 -19.85
N GLY A 100 17.25 -21.86 -19.46
CA GLY A 100 17.24 -20.55 -20.10
C GLY A 100 16.57 -19.46 -19.26
N PRO A 101 16.31 -18.28 -19.86
CA PRO A 101 15.74 -17.14 -19.15
C PRO A 101 14.27 -17.36 -18.81
N ALA A 102 13.91 -17.16 -17.54
CA ALA A 102 12.53 -17.21 -17.04
C ALA A 102 12.05 -15.80 -16.68
N ARG A 103 10.79 -15.49 -17.04
CA ARG A 103 10.16 -14.20 -16.76
C ARG A 103 8.74 -14.38 -16.24
N ALA A 104 8.41 -13.66 -15.18
CA ALA A 104 7.05 -13.47 -14.68
C ALA A 104 6.68 -11.99 -14.76
N TYR A 105 5.46 -11.68 -15.22
CA TYR A 105 4.95 -10.32 -15.29
C TYR A 105 3.51 -10.28 -14.78
N ILE A 106 3.27 -9.47 -13.75
CA ILE A 106 1.95 -9.28 -13.14
C ILE A 106 1.61 -7.80 -13.21
N ARG A 107 0.39 -7.46 -13.66
CA ARG A 107 -0.10 -6.08 -13.69
C ARG A 107 -1.48 -6.02 -13.07
N LEU A 108 -1.62 -5.18 -12.06
CA LEU A 108 -2.83 -4.98 -11.28
C LEU A 108 -3.27 -3.52 -11.44
N GLY A 109 -4.55 -3.29 -11.68
CA GLY A 109 -5.13 -1.97 -11.84
C GLY A 109 -6.35 -1.78 -10.96
N THR A 110 -6.61 -0.53 -10.58
CA THR A 110 -7.80 -0.12 -9.83
C THR A 110 -8.26 1.25 -10.31
N GLY A 111 -9.53 1.57 -10.08
CA GLY A 111 -10.20 2.75 -10.65
C GLY A 111 -10.70 2.51 -12.09
N ARG A 112 -11.79 3.17 -12.43
CA ARG A 112 -12.41 3.12 -13.77
C ARG A 112 -12.00 4.34 -14.58
#